data_AF-A0A067LFP3-F1
#
_entry.id   AF-A0A067LFP3-F1
#
_cell.length_a   1.000
_cell.length_b   1.000
_cell.length_c   1.000
_cell.angle_alpha   90.00
_cell.angle_beta   90.00
_cell.angle_gamma   90.00
#
_symmetry.space_group_name_H-M   'P 1'
#
loop_
_entity.id
_entity.type
_entity.pdbx_description
1 polymer ?
#
loop_
_entity_poly.entity_id
_entity_poly.type
_entity_poly.pdbx_seq_one_letter_code
_entity_poly.pdbx_strand_id
1 'polypeptide(L)'
;MVQLDRAIATPDILKNYSIGSLLSGGGSVPKPQATPEDWIGMINWFQNGSLSSRLGIPLIYGIDAVHGHNNVYKATVFPHNIGLGATRDPNLVKRIGAATALEVRATGINYVFAPCIAVCRDPRWGRCYESYGEDPMLVRDMTEIISGLQGDAPKNGVPYISGKDKVAACAKHFVGDGGTTRGINENNTVIDYRGLMRIHMPAYLLSVIKGVSTIMVSYSSWNGQKMHANHDLVTNLLKNTFKFRGFVISDWQGIDKITSPSHANYTYSVLEGISAGIDMVMVPYNYTEFIGILTDLVNKNVIPMSRIDDAVRRILRVKFTLGLFEDPWADQVFTDRLGSQAHRDLAREAVRKSLVLLKNGENADAPLLPLPKNAGRILVAGTHASNLGYQCGGWTITWQGVNGNNYTACRY
;
A
#
# COMPACT_ATOMS: atom_id res chain seq x y z
N MET A 1 5.99 -8.80 -15.74
CA MET A 1 4.62 -8.42 -15.32
C MET A 1 4.13 -9.21 -14.10
N VAL A 2 4.95 -10.11 -13.53
CA VAL A 2 4.56 -10.94 -12.38
C VAL A 2 5.15 -10.39 -11.09
N GLN A 3 4.36 -10.41 -10.02
CA GLN A 3 4.82 -10.21 -8.65
C GLN A 3 4.51 -11.44 -7.78
N LEU A 4 5.51 -11.93 -7.04
CA LEU A 4 5.42 -13.11 -6.17
C LEU A 4 5.57 -12.73 -4.70
N ASP A 5 4.97 -13.49 -3.79
CA ASP A 5 5.35 -13.37 -2.38
C ASP A 5 6.74 -13.98 -2.17
N ARG A 6 7.55 -13.34 -1.34
CA ARG A 6 8.92 -13.81 -1.03
C ARG A 6 8.98 -15.23 -0.47
N ALA A 7 7.90 -15.75 0.13
CA ALA A 7 7.87 -17.08 0.73
C ALA A 7 8.06 -18.22 -0.29
N ILE A 8 7.76 -17.99 -1.58
CA ILE A 8 7.94 -18.99 -2.64
C ILE A 8 9.05 -18.62 -3.63
N ALA A 9 9.64 -17.44 -3.50
CA ALA A 9 10.66 -16.95 -4.42
C ALA A 9 12.04 -17.55 -4.10
N THR A 10 12.80 -17.85 -5.14
CA THR A 10 14.23 -18.22 -5.05
C THR A 10 15.00 -17.52 -6.18
N PRO A 11 16.32 -17.31 -6.04
CA PRO A 11 17.15 -16.76 -7.11
C PRO A 11 17.00 -17.48 -8.45
N ASP A 12 16.85 -18.80 -8.43
CA ASP A 12 16.64 -19.60 -9.64
C ASP A 12 15.30 -19.30 -10.30
N ILE A 13 14.22 -19.16 -9.52
CA ILE A 13 12.91 -18.76 -10.04
C ILE A 13 13.00 -17.36 -10.66
N LEU A 14 13.64 -16.42 -9.95
CA LEU A 14 13.80 -15.04 -10.41
C LEU A 14 14.57 -14.97 -11.72
N LYS A 15 15.68 -15.73 -11.82
CA LYS A 15 16.52 -15.82 -13.01
C LYS A 15 15.78 -16.47 -14.18
N ASN A 16 15.20 -17.65 -13.97
CA ASN A 16 14.66 -18.49 -15.04
C ASN A 16 13.33 -17.95 -15.59
N TYR A 17 12.52 -17.29 -14.77
CA TYR A 17 11.23 -16.73 -15.18
C TYR A 17 11.25 -15.22 -15.39
N SER A 18 12.41 -14.56 -15.20
CA SER A 18 12.56 -13.10 -15.34
C SER A 18 11.48 -12.33 -14.54
N ILE A 19 11.29 -12.75 -13.29
CA ILE A 19 10.25 -12.20 -12.42
C ILE A 19 10.46 -10.69 -12.24
N GLY A 20 9.36 -9.92 -12.32
CA GLY A 20 9.44 -8.46 -12.36
C GLY A 20 9.45 -7.80 -10.99
N SER A 21 8.88 -8.45 -9.98
CA SER A 21 8.74 -7.90 -8.64
C SER A 21 8.55 -8.99 -7.61
N LEU A 22 8.90 -8.71 -6.36
CA LEU A 22 8.52 -9.49 -5.19
C LEU A 22 7.70 -8.63 -4.23
N LEU A 23 7.00 -9.26 -3.30
CA LEU A 23 6.44 -8.60 -2.14
C LEU A 23 6.61 -9.40 -0.86
N SER A 24 6.38 -8.72 0.26
CA SER A 24 6.00 -9.34 1.54
C SER A 24 4.52 -9.06 1.80
N GLY A 25 3.67 -10.09 1.82
CA GLY A 25 2.33 -10.00 2.41
C GLY A 25 2.36 -9.73 3.92
N GLY A 26 1.20 -9.48 4.53
CA GLY A 26 1.09 -9.18 5.97
C GLY A 26 1.67 -10.31 6.85
N GLY A 27 2.75 -10.03 7.57
CA GLY A 27 3.51 -11.01 8.37
C GLY A 27 4.52 -11.86 7.59
N SER A 28 4.68 -11.65 6.28
CA SER A 28 5.69 -12.35 5.47
C SER A 28 7.08 -11.73 5.68
N VAL A 29 7.75 -12.10 6.78
CA VAL A 29 9.07 -11.59 7.19
C VAL A 29 10.20 -12.62 7.05
N PRO A 30 11.48 -12.22 6.87
CA PRO A 30 12.61 -13.14 6.71
C PRO A 30 12.73 -14.15 7.87
N LYS A 31 12.56 -13.67 9.10
CA LYS A 31 12.50 -14.45 10.34
C LYS A 31 11.83 -13.63 11.44
N PRO A 32 11.36 -14.24 12.54
CA PRO A 32 10.87 -13.49 13.70
C PRO A 32 11.90 -12.48 14.20
N GLN A 33 11.47 -11.24 14.46
CA GLN A 33 12.33 -10.16 14.95
C GLN A 33 13.57 -9.86 14.08
N ALA A 34 13.47 -10.09 12.76
CA ALA A 34 14.52 -9.77 11.79
C ALA A 34 15.04 -8.33 11.94
N THR A 35 16.35 -8.15 11.94
CA THR A 35 17.02 -6.85 11.96
C THR A 35 16.99 -6.19 10.57
N PRO A 36 17.29 -4.89 10.44
CA PRO A 36 17.49 -4.25 9.12
C PRO A 36 18.44 -5.05 8.22
N GLU A 37 19.54 -5.58 8.77
CA GLU A 37 20.55 -6.34 8.03
C GLU A 37 20.01 -7.68 7.52
N ASP A 38 19.14 -8.36 8.28
CA ASP A 38 18.47 -9.58 7.82
C ASP A 38 17.57 -9.30 6.62
N TRP A 39 16.84 -8.18 6.65
CA TRP A 39 16.03 -7.74 5.52
C TRP A 39 16.90 -7.38 4.31
N ILE A 40 17.93 -6.54 4.50
CA ILE A 40 18.85 -6.14 3.42
C ILE A 40 19.52 -7.37 2.79
N GLY A 41 19.97 -8.32 3.60
CA GLY A 41 20.56 -9.59 3.14
C GLY A 41 19.58 -10.39 2.27
N MET A 42 18.31 -10.52 2.70
CA MET A 42 17.26 -11.17 1.93
C MET A 42 16.98 -10.44 0.60
N ILE A 43 16.84 -9.11 0.64
CA ILE A 43 16.56 -8.29 -0.56
C ILE A 43 17.71 -8.44 -1.58
N ASN A 44 18.95 -8.32 -1.13
CA ASN A 44 20.13 -8.44 -2.00
C ASN A 44 20.28 -9.86 -2.56
N TRP A 45 19.92 -10.89 -1.78
CA TRP A 45 19.90 -12.27 -2.27
C TRP A 45 18.91 -12.47 -3.43
N PHE A 46 17.70 -11.93 -3.31
CA PHE A 46 16.74 -11.93 -4.42
C PHE A 46 17.21 -11.08 -5.60
N GLN A 47 17.74 -9.88 -5.32
CA GLN A 47 18.23 -8.98 -6.35
C GLN A 47 19.30 -9.66 -7.22
N ASN A 48 20.24 -10.37 -6.60
CA ASN A 48 21.27 -11.12 -7.30
C ASN A 48 20.70 -12.18 -8.26
N GLY A 49 19.62 -12.87 -7.85
CA GLY A 49 18.91 -13.81 -8.72
C GLY A 49 18.34 -13.14 -9.97
N SER A 50 17.67 -12.00 -9.80
CA SER A 50 17.09 -11.24 -10.92
C SER A 50 18.13 -10.66 -11.87
N LEU A 51 19.23 -10.12 -11.31
CA LEU A 51 20.34 -9.56 -12.08
C LEU A 51 21.13 -10.64 -12.85
N SER A 52 21.06 -11.90 -12.40
CA SER A 52 21.65 -13.05 -13.10
C SER A 52 20.84 -13.53 -14.32
N SER A 53 19.69 -12.91 -14.61
CA SER A 53 18.92 -13.14 -15.84
C SER A 53 19.61 -12.52 -17.06
N ARG A 54 19.25 -12.94 -18.27
CA ARG A 54 19.87 -12.49 -19.53
C ARG A 54 19.96 -10.96 -19.68
N LEU A 55 18.91 -10.24 -19.26
CA LEU A 55 18.84 -8.78 -19.36
C LEU A 55 19.22 -8.06 -18.05
N GLY A 56 19.45 -8.80 -16.97
CA GLY A 56 19.79 -8.22 -15.67
C GLY A 56 18.81 -7.16 -15.18
N ILE A 57 17.51 -7.33 -15.43
CA ILE A 57 16.51 -6.33 -15.02
C ILE A 57 16.34 -6.41 -13.49
N PRO A 58 16.49 -5.29 -12.75
CA PRO A 58 16.42 -5.28 -11.29
C PRO A 58 15.00 -5.53 -10.77
N LEU A 59 14.85 -6.16 -9.59
CA LEU A 59 13.54 -6.28 -8.94
C LEU A 59 13.10 -4.97 -8.31
N ILE A 60 11.78 -4.77 -8.29
CA ILE A 60 11.12 -3.85 -7.37
C ILE A 60 10.47 -4.69 -6.28
N TYR A 61 10.66 -4.34 -5.01
CA TYR A 61 10.17 -5.13 -3.86
C TYR A 61 9.10 -4.33 -3.11
N GLY A 62 7.89 -4.87 -3.04
CA GLY A 62 6.71 -4.23 -2.43
C GLY A 62 6.44 -4.68 -0.99
N ILE A 63 5.88 -3.80 -0.17
CA ILE A 63 5.34 -4.16 1.16
C ILE A 63 4.20 -3.23 1.58
N ASP A 64 3.28 -3.73 2.41
CA ASP A 64 2.28 -2.91 3.10
C ASP A 64 2.90 -2.08 4.23
N ALA A 65 3.44 -0.90 3.92
CA ALA A 65 3.86 0.11 4.90
C ALA A 65 2.77 1.19 5.09
N VAL A 66 1.63 0.79 5.65
CA VAL A 66 0.37 1.57 5.65
C VAL A 66 0.18 2.52 6.84
N HIS A 67 0.93 2.32 7.93
CA HIS A 67 0.96 3.21 9.10
C HIS A 67 2.36 3.21 9.73
N GLY A 68 3.36 3.43 8.88
CA GLY A 68 4.77 3.12 9.14
C GLY A 68 5.17 1.76 8.54
N HIS A 69 6.43 1.35 8.74
CA HIS A 69 6.97 0.08 8.23
C HIS A 69 6.54 -1.12 9.09
N ASN A 70 5.23 -1.26 9.21
CA ASN A 70 4.52 -1.95 10.29
C ASN A 70 4.69 -3.48 10.34
N ASN A 71 5.18 -4.12 9.28
CA ASN A 71 5.55 -5.54 9.31
C ASN A 71 6.89 -5.80 10.03
N VAL A 72 7.70 -4.75 10.22
CA VAL A 72 9.08 -4.89 10.70
C VAL A 72 9.16 -4.66 12.20
N TYR A 73 9.87 -5.57 12.87
CA TYR A 73 10.12 -5.45 14.29
C TYR A 73 10.91 -4.17 14.61
N LYS A 74 10.49 -3.46 15.66
CA LYS A 74 10.99 -2.14 16.11
C LYS A 74 10.68 -0.93 15.23
N ALA A 75 10.09 -1.09 14.06
CA ALA A 75 9.64 0.05 13.26
C ALA A 75 8.71 0.98 14.05
N THR A 76 8.72 2.28 13.70
CA THR A 76 7.73 3.22 14.22
C THR A 76 6.36 2.87 13.64
N VAL A 77 5.37 2.77 14.52
CA VAL A 77 3.96 2.63 14.14
C VAL A 77 3.27 3.96 14.38
N PHE A 78 2.66 4.50 13.33
CA PHE A 78 1.89 5.73 13.36
C PHE A 78 0.40 5.41 13.62
N PRO A 79 -0.44 6.39 14.00
CA PRO A 79 -1.88 6.18 13.98
C PRO A 79 -2.36 5.71 12.60
N HIS A 80 -3.32 4.78 12.60
CA HIS A 80 -4.04 4.41 11.38
C HIS A 80 -4.74 5.63 10.74
N ASN A 81 -5.04 5.51 9.44
CA ASN A 81 -5.50 6.62 8.61
C ASN A 81 -6.72 7.35 9.18
N ILE A 82 -7.68 6.66 9.81
CA ILE A 82 -8.84 7.32 10.42
C ILE A 82 -8.44 8.33 11.51
N GLY A 83 -7.42 8.00 12.31
CA GLY A 83 -6.84 8.90 13.31
C GLY A 83 -6.06 10.05 12.67
N LEU A 84 -5.31 9.77 11.60
CA LEU A 84 -4.64 10.82 10.82
C LEU A 84 -5.64 11.77 10.17
N GLY A 85 -6.78 11.25 9.71
CA GLY A 85 -7.92 12.02 9.26
C GLY A 85 -8.37 13.04 10.28
N ALA A 86 -8.59 12.60 11.52
CA ALA A 86 -9.02 13.46 12.64
C ALA A 86 -8.08 14.65 12.90
N THR A 87 -6.79 14.55 12.54
CA THR A 87 -5.83 15.66 12.69
C THR A 87 -6.12 16.85 11.78
N ARG A 88 -6.76 16.63 10.62
CA ARG A 88 -6.94 17.63 9.55
C ARG A 88 -5.63 18.33 9.15
N ASP A 89 -4.50 17.63 9.27
CA ASP A 89 -3.15 18.17 9.05
C ASP A 89 -2.42 17.40 7.92
N PRO A 90 -2.63 17.78 6.64
CA PRO A 90 -1.95 17.15 5.51
C PRO A 90 -0.43 17.24 5.58
N ASN A 91 0.12 18.29 6.19
CA ASN A 91 1.57 18.45 6.34
C ASN A 91 2.17 17.47 7.36
N LEU A 92 1.45 17.18 8.45
CA LEU A 92 1.79 16.06 9.33
C LEU A 92 1.82 14.74 8.55
N VAL A 93 0.81 14.48 7.73
CA VAL A 93 0.72 13.25 6.93
C VAL A 93 1.84 13.17 5.87
N LYS A 94 2.26 14.30 5.28
CA LYS A 94 3.47 14.37 4.44
C LYS A 94 4.74 13.98 5.21
N ARG A 95 4.94 14.52 6.42
CA ARG A 95 6.08 14.18 7.28
C ARG A 95 6.09 12.70 7.67
N ILE A 96 4.91 12.12 7.94
CA ILE A 96 4.75 10.68 8.21
C ILE A 96 5.15 9.85 6.99
N GLY A 97 4.74 10.26 5.78
CA GLY A 97 5.19 9.62 4.54
C GLY A 97 6.71 9.65 4.39
N ALA A 98 7.35 10.80 4.68
CA ALA A 98 8.81 10.92 4.60
C ALA A 98 9.54 10.04 5.64
N ALA A 99 9.06 9.98 6.87
CA ALA A 99 9.60 9.08 7.90
C ALA A 99 9.40 7.61 7.50
N THR A 100 8.23 7.25 6.98
CA THR A 100 7.92 5.89 6.51
C THR A 100 8.85 5.49 5.36
N ALA A 101 9.12 6.37 4.40
CA ALA A 101 10.03 6.08 3.31
C ALA A 101 11.45 5.73 3.80
N LEU A 102 11.96 6.48 4.78
CA LEU A 102 13.26 6.22 5.39
C LEU A 102 13.29 4.87 6.14
N GLU A 103 12.25 4.57 6.93
CA GLU A 103 12.20 3.27 7.63
C GLU A 103 12.05 2.09 6.67
N VAL A 104 11.35 2.25 5.55
CA VAL A 104 11.23 1.21 4.52
C VAL A 104 12.58 1.02 3.80
N ARG A 105 13.27 2.12 3.48
CA ARG A 105 14.61 2.07 2.89
C ARG A 105 15.65 1.49 3.85
N ALA A 106 15.47 1.66 5.17
CA ALA A 106 16.31 1.03 6.20
C ALA A 106 16.34 -0.50 6.09
N THR A 107 15.34 -1.13 5.47
CA THR A 107 15.29 -2.57 5.25
C THR A 107 15.51 -2.97 3.79
N GLY A 108 16.04 -2.06 2.96
CA GLY A 108 16.30 -2.30 1.55
C GLY A 108 15.09 -2.31 0.62
N ILE A 109 13.88 -2.09 1.14
CA ILE A 109 12.64 -2.12 0.35
C ILE A 109 12.46 -0.78 -0.36
N ASN A 110 11.90 -0.79 -1.58
CA ASN A 110 11.84 0.38 -2.46
C ASN A 110 10.43 0.74 -2.96
N TYR A 111 9.41 -0.03 -2.57
CA TYR A 111 8.04 0.15 -3.00
C TYR A 111 7.05 -0.16 -1.86
N VAL A 112 6.10 0.75 -1.62
CA VAL A 112 5.09 0.61 -0.58
C VAL A 112 3.68 0.60 -1.15
N PHE A 113 2.81 -0.24 -0.58
CA PHE A 113 1.39 -0.30 -0.91
C PHE A 113 0.59 0.73 -0.10
N ALA A 114 0.96 2.01 -0.19
CA ALA A 114 0.30 3.12 0.50
C ALA A 114 0.33 4.40 -0.36
N PRO A 115 -0.67 5.29 -0.25
CA PRO A 115 -1.79 5.26 0.70
C PRO A 115 -3.04 4.48 0.27
N CYS A 116 -3.78 3.98 1.26
CA CYS A 116 -5.20 3.68 1.09
C CYS A 116 -5.99 5.00 1.07
N ILE A 117 -6.63 5.31 -0.06
CA ILE A 117 -7.42 6.53 -0.29
C ILE A 117 -8.90 6.21 -0.48
N ALA A 118 -9.35 5.10 0.11
CA ALA A 118 -10.75 4.77 0.22
C ALA A 118 -11.49 5.91 0.94
N VAL A 119 -12.68 6.24 0.45
CA VAL A 119 -13.65 7.07 1.18
C VAL A 119 -14.65 6.11 1.82
N CYS A 120 -14.46 5.77 3.09
CA CYS A 120 -15.31 4.80 3.79
C CYS A 120 -16.70 5.41 4.00
N ARG A 121 -17.75 4.78 3.46
CA ARG A 121 -19.14 5.24 3.56
C ARG A 121 -20.00 4.41 4.51
N ASP A 122 -19.45 3.31 5.03
CA ASP A 122 -20.11 2.42 5.96
C ASP A 122 -19.09 1.86 6.96
N PRO A 123 -19.12 2.27 8.24
CA PRO A 123 -18.12 1.88 9.22
C PRO A 123 -18.18 0.40 9.63
N ARG A 124 -19.19 -0.35 9.15
CA ARG A 124 -19.20 -1.82 9.27
C ARG A 124 -18.09 -2.48 8.45
N TRP A 125 -17.51 -1.75 7.49
CA TRP A 125 -16.39 -2.24 6.71
C TRP A 125 -15.13 -2.44 7.56
N GLY A 126 -14.61 -3.67 7.56
CA GLY A 126 -13.44 -4.06 8.36
C GLY A 126 -12.15 -3.31 8.03
N ARG A 127 -12.11 -2.53 6.94
CA ARG A 127 -10.96 -1.68 6.56
C ARG A 127 -11.25 -0.18 6.72
N CYS A 128 -12.34 0.20 7.40
CA CYS A 128 -12.70 1.61 7.55
C CYS A 128 -11.62 2.42 8.29
N TYR A 129 -10.82 1.79 9.17
CA TYR A 129 -9.67 2.43 9.81
C TYR A 129 -8.53 2.79 8.84
N GLU A 130 -8.46 2.13 7.67
CA GLU A 130 -7.52 2.44 6.59
C GLU A 130 -7.97 3.64 5.73
N SER A 131 -9.21 4.13 5.92
CA SER A 131 -9.71 5.36 5.29
C SER A 131 -9.40 6.56 6.19
N TYR A 132 -8.99 7.69 5.59
CA TYR A 132 -8.83 8.94 6.35
C TYR A 132 -10.18 9.52 6.82
N GLY A 133 -11.29 9.04 6.30
CA GLY A 133 -12.62 9.46 6.71
C GLY A 133 -13.64 9.33 5.60
N GLU A 134 -14.88 9.73 5.90
CA GLU A 134 -15.99 9.62 4.97
C GLU A 134 -16.12 10.80 3.99
N ASP A 135 -15.41 11.90 4.23
CA ASP A 135 -15.40 13.09 3.37
C ASP A 135 -14.35 12.96 2.25
N PRO A 136 -14.75 12.97 0.97
CA PRO A 136 -13.83 12.92 -0.16
C PRO A 136 -12.77 14.01 -0.16
N MET A 137 -13.10 15.21 0.34
CA MET A 137 -12.18 16.35 0.36
C MET A 137 -11.06 16.14 1.38
N LEU A 138 -11.41 15.62 2.55
CA LEU A 138 -10.43 15.21 3.56
C LEU A 138 -9.46 14.15 2.99
N VAL A 139 -10.00 13.09 2.40
CA VAL A 139 -9.18 12.00 1.82
C VAL A 139 -8.27 12.53 0.70
N ARG A 140 -8.80 13.44 -0.14
CA ARG A 140 -8.02 14.12 -1.17
C ARG A 140 -6.87 14.92 -0.56
N ASP A 141 -7.11 15.70 0.49
CA ASP A 141 -6.06 16.52 1.10
C ASP A 141 -4.98 15.64 1.76
N MET A 142 -5.34 14.48 2.33
CA MET A 142 -4.39 13.53 2.92
C MET A 142 -3.49 12.79 1.90
N THR A 143 -3.73 12.95 0.59
CA THR A 143 -2.82 12.45 -0.46
C THR A 143 -1.41 13.08 -0.38
N GLU A 144 -1.20 14.10 0.45
CA GLU A 144 0.14 14.64 0.78
C GLU A 144 1.15 13.57 1.25
N ILE A 145 0.68 12.44 1.77
CA ILE A 145 1.56 11.29 2.07
C ILE A 145 2.34 10.79 0.84
N ILE A 146 1.78 10.91 -0.37
CA ILE A 146 2.47 10.51 -1.61
C ILE A 146 3.74 11.34 -1.80
N SER A 147 3.64 12.66 -1.64
CA SER A 147 4.81 13.56 -1.73
C SER A 147 5.81 13.31 -0.60
N GLY A 148 5.34 12.87 0.58
CA GLY A 148 6.22 12.40 1.65
C GLY A 148 7.02 11.15 1.26
N LEU A 149 6.32 10.15 0.72
CA LEU A 149 6.89 8.86 0.33
C LEU A 149 7.85 8.96 -0.86
N GLN A 150 7.48 9.75 -1.86
CA GLN A 150 8.17 9.81 -3.15
C GLN A 150 9.04 11.07 -3.33
N GLY A 151 8.81 12.13 -2.55
CA GLY A 151 9.28 13.47 -2.87
C GLY A 151 8.28 14.27 -3.73
N ASP A 152 8.45 15.59 -3.77
CA ASP A 152 7.56 16.49 -4.52
C ASP A 152 7.83 16.41 -6.03
N ALA A 153 6.81 16.01 -6.80
CA ALA A 153 6.94 15.85 -8.24
C ALA A 153 7.13 17.19 -8.96
N PRO A 154 8.14 17.32 -9.86
CA PRO A 154 8.35 18.54 -10.63
C PRO A 154 7.37 18.66 -11.82
N LYS A 155 6.69 17.57 -12.18
CA LYS A 155 5.78 17.50 -13.33
C LYS A 155 4.59 16.59 -13.05
N ASN A 156 3.41 17.05 -13.43
CA ASN A 156 2.16 16.33 -13.23
C ASN A 156 2.04 15.09 -14.11
N GLY A 157 1.43 14.02 -13.59
CA GLY A 157 0.97 12.85 -14.36
C GLY A 157 2.04 11.83 -14.74
N VAL A 158 3.31 12.06 -14.38
CA VAL A 158 4.42 11.13 -14.61
C VAL A 158 4.87 10.56 -13.26
N PRO A 159 5.13 9.24 -13.14
CA PRO A 159 5.64 8.68 -11.90
C PRO A 159 6.95 9.38 -11.51
N TYR A 160 7.09 9.75 -10.25
CA TYR A 160 8.24 10.47 -9.72
C TYR A 160 8.71 9.88 -8.39
N ILE A 161 10.02 9.73 -8.22
CA ILE A 161 10.68 9.42 -6.96
C ILE A 161 11.96 10.28 -6.91
N SER A 162 12.15 11.08 -5.86
CA SER A 162 13.20 12.12 -5.83
C SER A 162 14.60 11.60 -5.51
N GLY A 163 14.76 10.39 -5.00
CA GLY A 163 16.05 9.86 -4.58
C GLY A 163 15.99 8.52 -3.85
N LYS A 164 17.17 8.06 -3.41
CA LYS A 164 17.36 6.77 -2.72
C LYS A 164 16.72 6.73 -1.32
N ASP A 165 16.47 7.89 -0.72
CA ASP A 165 15.78 8.05 0.56
C ASP A 165 14.24 8.01 0.43
N LYS A 166 13.72 7.80 -0.79
CA LYS A 166 12.30 7.74 -1.12
C LYS A 166 11.89 6.39 -1.66
N VAL A 167 10.60 6.08 -1.65
CA VAL A 167 10.03 4.82 -2.12
C VAL A 167 8.93 5.08 -3.15
N ALA A 168 8.68 4.15 -4.06
CA ALA A 168 7.49 4.21 -4.91
C ALA A 168 6.24 4.07 -4.02
N ALA A 169 5.24 4.93 -4.24
CA ALA A 169 3.95 4.88 -3.54
C ALA A 169 2.87 4.21 -4.42
N CYS A 170 1.80 3.78 -3.77
CA CYS A 170 0.66 3.09 -4.37
C CYS A 170 -0.67 3.66 -3.86
N ALA A 171 -1.38 4.41 -4.70
CA ALA A 171 -2.74 4.81 -4.36
C ALA A 171 -3.70 3.62 -4.51
N LYS A 172 -4.41 3.24 -3.44
CA LYS A 172 -5.26 2.04 -3.40
C LYS A 172 -6.60 2.24 -2.67
N HIS A 173 -7.67 1.48 -2.98
CA HIS A 173 -7.78 0.50 -4.07
C HIS A 173 -8.77 1.01 -5.13
N PHE A 174 -8.29 1.13 -6.37
CA PHE A 174 -9.01 1.77 -7.47
C PHE A 174 -10.14 0.86 -7.96
N VAL A 175 -11.41 1.26 -7.88
CA VAL A 175 -11.96 2.44 -7.18
C VAL A 175 -13.29 2.07 -6.54
N GLY A 176 -13.68 2.82 -5.50
CA GLY A 176 -14.97 2.64 -4.83
C GLY A 176 -14.95 1.55 -3.76
N ASP A 177 -13.78 1.09 -3.34
CA ASP A 177 -13.58 0.11 -2.26
C ASP A 177 -14.29 0.51 -0.95
N GLY A 178 -14.28 1.78 -0.57
CA GLY A 178 -14.98 2.29 0.62
C GLY A 178 -16.51 2.42 0.49
N GLY A 179 -17.09 2.12 -0.67
CA GLY A 179 -18.52 2.32 -0.98
C GLY A 179 -19.34 1.03 -1.07
N THR A 180 -18.80 -0.11 -0.63
CA THR A 180 -19.45 -1.40 -0.85
C THR A 180 -20.77 -1.53 -0.07
N THR A 181 -21.70 -2.29 -0.65
CA THR A 181 -23.04 -2.49 -0.09
C THR A 181 -22.94 -3.07 1.33
N ARG A 182 -23.48 -2.35 2.31
CA ARG A 182 -23.44 -2.68 3.76
C ARG A 182 -22.04 -2.77 4.37
N GLY A 183 -21.04 -2.16 3.72
CA GLY A 183 -19.64 -2.24 4.16
C GLY A 183 -19.05 -3.65 4.05
N ILE A 184 -19.62 -4.54 3.24
CA ILE A 184 -19.07 -5.89 3.08
C ILE A 184 -17.78 -5.79 2.26
N ASN A 185 -16.68 -6.32 2.80
CA ASN A 185 -15.39 -6.28 2.13
C ASN A 185 -15.45 -6.96 0.74
N GLU A 186 -14.77 -6.39 -0.25
CA GLU A 186 -14.67 -6.91 -1.64
C GLU A 186 -16.01 -6.98 -2.42
N ASN A 187 -17.09 -6.45 -1.85
CA ASN A 187 -18.43 -6.57 -2.42
C ASN A 187 -18.70 -5.53 -3.53
N ASN A 188 -19.96 -5.41 -3.93
CA ASN A 188 -20.40 -4.48 -4.96
C ASN A 188 -20.66 -3.08 -4.39
N THR A 189 -20.06 -2.07 -5.01
CA THR A 189 -20.35 -0.65 -4.80
C THR A 189 -21.42 -0.23 -5.80
N VAL A 190 -22.63 0.04 -5.29
CA VAL A 190 -23.80 0.38 -6.10
C VAL A 190 -24.02 1.88 -6.04
N ILE A 191 -23.61 2.58 -7.09
CA ILE A 191 -23.66 4.04 -7.18
C ILE A 191 -23.66 4.47 -8.64
N ASP A 192 -24.34 5.57 -8.95
CA ASP A 192 -24.28 6.14 -10.30
C ASP A 192 -22.87 6.69 -10.61
N TYR A 193 -22.60 6.93 -11.89
CA TYR A 193 -21.29 7.43 -12.32
C TYR A 193 -20.96 8.78 -11.68
N ARG A 194 -21.95 9.67 -11.52
CA ARG A 194 -21.75 10.98 -10.87
C ARG A 194 -21.32 10.83 -9.42
N GLY A 195 -21.96 9.94 -8.67
CA GLY A 195 -21.60 9.62 -7.30
C GLY A 195 -20.21 8.99 -7.20
N LEU A 196 -19.87 8.05 -8.08
CA LEU A 196 -18.51 7.48 -8.14
C LEU A 196 -17.45 8.57 -8.35
N MET A 197 -17.67 9.45 -9.32
CA MET A 197 -16.75 10.53 -9.68
C MET A 197 -16.66 11.60 -8.58
N ARG A 198 -17.76 11.89 -7.88
CA ARG A 198 -17.80 12.88 -6.80
C ARG A 198 -17.19 12.37 -5.49
N ILE A 199 -17.40 11.10 -5.17
CA ILE A 199 -17.04 10.55 -3.85
C ILE A 199 -15.72 9.79 -3.92
N HIS A 200 -15.58 8.82 -4.82
CA HIS A 200 -14.49 7.84 -4.75
C HIS A 200 -13.31 8.15 -5.69
N MET A 201 -13.50 9.07 -6.63
CA MET A 201 -12.49 9.41 -7.64
C MET A 201 -11.57 10.61 -7.32
N PRO A 202 -11.97 11.67 -6.58
CA PRO A 202 -11.18 12.91 -6.51
C PRO A 202 -9.73 12.72 -6.03
N ALA A 203 -9.51 11.85 -5.06
CA ALA A 203 -8.17 11.57 -4.53
C ALA A 203 -7.25 10.88 -5.55
N TYR A 204 -7.78 10.09 -6.50
CA TYR A 204 -6.98 9.47 -7.56
C TYR A 204 -6.46 10.50 -8.56
N LEU A 205 -7.29 11.44 -8.98
CA LEU A 205 -6.85 12.51 -9.89
C LEU A 205 -5.69 13.31 -9.26
N LEU A 206 -5.82 13.69 -7.98
CA LEU A 206 -4.75 14.39 -7.28
C LEU A 206 -3.50 13.53 -7.08
N SER A 207 -3.67 12.23 -6.81
CA SER A 207 -2.54 11.29 -6.70
C SER A 207 -1.75 11.20 -8.01
N VAL A 208 -2.44 11.17 -9.16
CA VAL A 208 -1.80 11.20 -10.49
C VAL A 208 -1.07 12.53 -10.74
N ILE A 209 -1.67 13.66 -10.34
CA ILE A 209 -1.03 14.98 -10.41
C ILE A 209 0.25 15.01 -9.56
N LYS A 210 0.24 14.44 -8.35
CA LYS A 210 1.40 14.30 -7.47
C LYS A 210 2.43 13.27 -7.93
N GLY A 211 2.22 12.64 -9.08
CA GLY A 211 3.16 11.70 -9.68
C GLY A 211 3.24 10.36 -8.96
N VAL A 212 2.13 9.88 -8.37
CA VAL A 212 2.07 8.54 -7.75
C VAL A 212 2.59 7.48 -8.73
N SER A 213 3.45 6.59 -8.24
CA SER A 213 4.16 5.64 -9.09
C SER A 213 3.29 4.47 -9.54
N THR A 214 2.40 4.01 -8.65
CA THR A 214 1.53 2.87 -8.92
C THR A 214 0.11 3.10 -8.41
N ILE A 215 -0.84 2.35 -8.98
CA ILE A 215 -2.22 2.30 -8.51
C ILE A 215 -2.63 0.84 -8.42
N MET A 216 -3.17 0.43 -7.27
CA MET A 216 -3.66 -0.93 -7.05
C MET A 216 -5.15 -1.01 -7.28
N VAL A 217 -5.60 -2.02 -8.04
CA VAL A 217 -7.02 -2.23 -8.36
C VAL A 217 -7.76 -2.91 -7.20
N SER A 218 -8.96 -2.45 -6.89
CA SER A 218 -9.84 -2.99 -5.83
C SER A 218 -10.42 -4.35 -6.19
N TYR A 219 -10.60 -5.24 -5.21
CA TYR A 219 -11.41 -6.46 -5.37
C TYR A 219 -12.89 -6.20 -5.66
N SER A 220 -13.38 -5.02 -5.26
CA SER A 220 -14.79 -4.67 -5.34
C SER A 220 -15.30 -4.66 -6.77
N SER A 221 -16.63 -4.71 -6.90
CA SER A 221 -17.29 -4.40 -8.16
C SER A 221 -17.86 -2.99 -8.13
N TRP A 222 -18.04 -2.37 -9.30
CA TRP A 222 -18.88 -1.19 -9.47
C TRP A 222 -20.09 -1.57 -10.31
N ASN A 223 -21.29 -1.42 -9.75
CA ASN A 223 -22.56 -1.81 -10.39
C ASN A 223 -22.53 -3.22 -11.02
N GLY A 224 -21.90 -4.18 -10.34
CA GLY A 224 -21.79 -5.58 -10.76
C GLY A 224 -20.50 -5.91 -11.52
N GLN A 225 -19.85 -4.95 -12.19
CA GLN A 225 -18.62 -5.18 -12.93
C GLN A 225 -17.41 -5.19 -11.99
N LYS A 226 -16.61 -6.27 -12.01
CA LYS A 226 -15.37 -6.39 -11.24
C LYS A 226 -14.36 -5.33 -11.66
N MET A 227 -13.75 -4.63 -10.70
CA MET A 227 -12.76 -3.59 -11.00
C MET A 227 -11.52 -4.14 -11.71
N HIS A 228 -11.07 -5.36 -11.36
CA HIS A 228 -9.98 -6.05 -12.08
C HIS A 228 -10.29 -6.36 -13.54
N ALA A 229 -11.56 -6.37 -13.96
CA ALA A 229 -11.99 -6.59 -15.33
C ALA A 229 -12.61 -5.32 -15.96
N ASN A 230 -12.44 -4.14 -15.36
CA ASN A 230 -13.12 -2.92 -15.80
C ASN A 230 -12.21 -2.07 -16.72
N HIS A 231 -12.21 -2.37 -18.02
CA HIS A 231 -11.43 -1.63 -19.02
C HIS A 231 -11.77 -0.14 -19.07
N ASP A 232 -13.04 0.22 -18.90
CA ASP A 232 -13.47 1.61 -18.98
C ASP A 232 -12.90 2.47 -17.86
N LEU A 233 -12.83 1.94 -16.63
CA LEU A 233 -12.23 2.67 -15.52
C LEU A 233 -10.70 2.57 -15.50
N VAL A 234 -10.14 1.38 -15.71
CA VAL A 234 -8.68 1.16 -15.60
C VAL A 234 -7.92 1.74 -16.79
N THR A 235 -8.42 1.54 -18.01
CA THR A 235 -7.74 2.04 -19.22
C THR A 235 -8.33 3.36 -19.70
N ASN A 236 -9.63 3.43 -19.99
CA ASN A 236 -10.21 4.63 -20.62
C ASN A 236 -10.20 5.84 -19.67
N LEU A 237 -10.54 5.66 -18.39
CA LEU A 237 -10.50 6.74 -17.42
C LEU A 237 -9.09 6.94 -16.86
N LEU A 238 -8.54 5.98 -16.13
CA LEU A 238 -7.29 6.18 -15.39
C LEU A 238 -6.08 6.41 -16.31
N LYS A 239 -5.83 5.51 -17.26
CA LYS A 239 -4.66 5.64 -18.15
C LYS A 239 -4.85 6.72 -19.21
N ASN A 240 -6.02 6.78 -19.84
CA ASN A 240 -6.24 7.64 -21.01
C ASN A 240 -6.80 9.02 -20.67
N THR A 241 -7.70 9.14 -19.68
CA THR A 241 -8.29 10.44 -19.30
C THR A 241 -7.46 11.15 -18.25
N PHE A 242 -7.13 10.48 -17.13
CA PHE A 242 -6.25 11.06 -16.10
C PHE A 242 -4.78 11.08 -16.50
N LYS A 243 -4.44 10.48 -17.64
CA LYS A 243 -3.07 10.40 -18.19
C LYS A 243 -2.09 9.74 -17.23
N PHE A 244 -2.54 8.80 -16.38
CA PHE A 244 -1.66 8.07 -15.49
C PHE A 244 -0.57 7.34 -16.28
N ARG A 245 0.70 7.62 -15.98
CA ARG A 245 1.88 7.02 -16.66
C ARG A 245 2.69 6.05 -15.81
N GLY A 246 2.30 5.82 -14.55
CA GLY A 246 2.81 4.72 -13.74
C GLY A 246 2.24 3.37 -14.21
N PHE A 247 2.43 2.34 -13.38
CA PHE A 247 1.86 1.02 -13.63
C PHE A 247 0.70 0.68 -12.69
N VAL A 248 -0.30 -0.03 -13.22
CA VAL A 248 -1.44 -0.56 -12.49
C VAL A 248 -1.11 -1.97 -11.99
N ILE A 249 -1.28 -2.21 -10.70
CA ILE A 249 -1.07 -3.51 -10.07
C ILE A 249 -2.39 -4.12 -9.62
N SER A 250 -2.56 -5.44 -9.73
CA SER A 250 -3.68 -6.11 -9.07
C SER A 250 -3.46 -6.14 -7.56
N ASP A 251 -4.55 -6.16 -6.77
CA ASP A 251 -4.49 -6.70 -5.41
C ASP A 251 -4.15 -8.22 -5.43
N TRP A 252 -3.88 -8.78 -4.25
CA TRP A 252 -3.48 -10.17 -4.02
C TRP A 252 -4.49 -11.18 -4.57
N GLN A 253 -4.10 -11.94 -5.60
CA GLN A 253 -5.02 -12.85 -6.30
C GLN A 253 -6.31 -12.14 -6.78
N GLY A 254 -6.22 -10.84 -7.07
CA GLY A 254 -7.40 -10.05 -7.42
C GLY A 254 -8.01 -10.43 -8.76
N ILE A 255 -7.19 -10.90 -9.72
CA ILE A 255 -7.72 -11.42 -10.98
C ILE A 255 -8.42 -12.77 -10.76
N ASP A 256 -7.96 -13.61 -9.85
CA ASP A 256 -8.61 -14.89 -9.50
C ASP A 256 -10.05 -14.67 -9.02
N LYS A 257 -10.26 -13.56 -8.29
CA LYS A 257 -11.57 -13.15 -7.74
C LYS A 257 -12.46 -12.43 -8.76
N ILE A 258 -12.10 -12.43 -10.05
CA ILE A 258 -13.01 -12.02 -11.14
C ILE A 258 -14.14 -13.04 -11.27
N THR A 259 -13.85 -14.33 -11.13
CA THR A 259 -14.84 -15.41 -11.24
C THR A 259 -15.47 -15.76 -9.89
N SER A 260 -16.65 -16.38 -9.94
CA SER A 260 -17.30 -16.97 -8.76
C SER A 260 -17.66 -18.44 -9.05
N PRO A 261 -17.08 -19.42 -8.33
CA PRO A 261 -16.04 -19.27 -7.30
C PRO A 261 -14.73 -18.64 -7.82
N SER A 262 -13.92 -18.13 -6.89
CA SER A 262 -12.58 -17.59 -7.22
C SER A 262 -11.76 -18.66 -7.95
N HIS A 263 -11.01 -18.25 -8.98
CA HIS A 263 -10.13 -19.11 -9.76
C HIS A 263 -10.84 -20.20 -10.58
N ALA A 264 -12.18 -20.18 -10.70
CA ALA A 264 -12.94 -21.18 -11.46
C ALA A 264 -12.66 -21.18 -12.97
N ASN A 265 -12.25 -20.04 -13.53
CA ASN A 265 -11.73 -19.94 -14.90
C ASN A 265 -10.56 -18.95 -14.93
N TYR A 266 -9.36 -19.46 -14.67
CA TYR A 266 -8.17 -18.61 -14.57
C TYR A 266 -7.70 -18.07 -15.93
N THR A 267 -7.90 -18.82 -17.03
CA THR A 267 -7.66 -18.30 -18.39
C THR A 267 -8.49 -17.06 -18.67
N TYR A 268 -9.78 -17.08 -18.33
CA TYR A 268 -10.64 -15.90 -18.41
C TYR A 268 -10.15 -14.77 -17.49
N SER A 269 -9.73 -15.09 -16.27
CA SER A 269 -9.22 -14.11 -15.31
C SER A 269 -7.96 -13.38 -15.81
N VAL A 270 -7.01 -14.12 -16.41
CA VAL A 270 -5.81 -13.54 -17.03
C VAL A 270 -6.19 -12.69 -18.25
N LEU A 271 -7.08 -13.19 -19.11
CA LEU A 271 -7.54 -12.45 -20.28
C LEU A 271 -8.18 -11.11 -19.89
N GLU A 272 -9.19 -11.13 -19.02
CA GLU A 272 -9.92 -9.94 -18.60
C GLU A 272 -9.04 -8.97 -17.81
N GLY A 273 -8.23 -9.48 -16.88
CA GLY A 273 -7.34 -8.65 -16.07
C GLY A 273 -6.33 -7.87 -16.91
N ILE A 274 -5.63 -8.55 -17.82
CA ILE A 274 -4.62 -7.91 -18.69
C ILE A 274 -5.29 -7.02 -19.72
N SER A 275 -6.42 -7.43 -20.29
CA SER A 275 -7.17 -6.65 -21.27
C SER A 275 -7.76 -5.38 -20.65
N ALA A 276 -8.23 -5.43 -19.40
CA ALA A 276 -8.75 -4.26 -18.69
C ALA A 276 -7.68 -3.18 -18.47
N GLY A 277 -6.40 -3.56 -18.41
CA GLY A 277 -5.29 -2.62 -18.31
C GLY A 277 -4.35 -2.89 -17.14
N ILE A 278 -4.45 -4.00 -16.42
CA ILE A 278 -3.48 -4.34 -15.36
C ILE A 278 -2.09 -4.53 -15.98
N ASP A 279 -1.07 -3.95 -15.36
CA ASP A 279 0.32 -3.97 -15.85
C ASP A 279 1.16 -5.02 -15.11
N MET A 280 0.93 -5.14 -13.80
CA MET A 280 1.58 -6.11 -12.93
C MET A 280 0.54 -6.92 -12.17
N VAL A 281 0.67 -8.24 -12.16
CA VAL A 281 -0.25 -9.14 -11.46
C VAL A 281 0.42 -9.67 -10.21
N MET A 282 -0.21 -9.46 -9.07
CA MET A 282 0.15 -10.03 -7.78
C MET A 282 -0.41 -11.47 -7.72
N VAL A 283 0.37 -12.42 -8.24
CA VAL A 283 -0.01 -13.84 -8.42
C VAL A 283 0.09 -14.66 -7.14
N PRO A 284 0.58 -14.07 -6.05
CA PRO A 284 1.75 -14.46 -5.22
C PRO A 284 2.41 -15.84 -5.37
N TYR A 285 1.69 -16.88 -5.80
CA TYR A 285 2.11 -18.28 -5.66
C TYR A 285 2.22 -19.04 -6.99
N ASN A 286 1.12 -19.22 -7.73
CA ASN A 286 1.11 -20.09 -8.93
C ASN A 286 1.56 -19.37 -10.20
N TYR A 287 2.82 -18.95 -10.22
CA TYR A 287 3.36 -18.10 -11.29
C TYR A 287 3.56 -18.81 -12.62
N THR A 288 3.82 -20.13 -12.62
CA THR A 288 3.98 -20.92 -13.84
C THR A 288 2.69 -21.00 -14.62
N GLU A 289 1.56 -21.20 -13.93
CA GLU A 289 0.23 -21.17 -14.53
C GLU A 289 -0.07 -19.81 -15.16
N PHE A 290 0.12 -18.71 -14.40
CA PHE A 290 -0.09 -17.36 -14.92
C PHE A 290 0.77 -17.07 -16.15
N ILE A 291 2.07 -17.37 -16.10
CA ILE A 291 3.00 -17.12 -17.20
C ILE A 291 2.63 -17.97 -18.42
N GLY A 292 2.30 -19.25 -18.22
CA GLY A 292 1.90 -20.15 -19.31
C GLY A 292 0.65 -19.66 -20.02
N ILE A 293 -0.41 -19.35 -19.26
CA ILE A 293 -1.68 -18.85 -19.80
C ILE A 293 -1.49 -17.52 -20.53
N LEU A 294 -0.77 -16.56 -19.93
CA LEU A 294 -0.54 -15.27 -20.58
C LEU A 294 0.26 -15.42 -21.87
N THR A 295 1.29 -16.28 -21.86
CA THR A 295 2.10 -16.59 -23.04
C THR A 295 1.24 -17.19 -24.15
N ASP A 296 0.37 -18.15 -23.82
CA ASP A 296 -0.54 -18.78 -24.77
C ASP A 296 -1.54 -17.78 -25.37
N LEU A 297 -2.12 -16.90 -24.55
CA LEU A 297 -3.05 -15.87 -25.01
C LEU A 297 -2.38 -14.87 -25.97
N VAL A 298 -1.11 -14.54 -25.72
CA VAL A 298 -0.32 -13.67 -26.60
C VAL A 298 0.05 -14.39 -27.90
N ASN A 299 0.54 -15.64 -27.82
CA ASN A 299 0.90 -16.45 -29.00
C ASN A 299 -0.29 -16.70 -29.93
N LYS A 300 -1.50 -16.81 -29.37
CA LYS A 300 -2.75 -16.95 -30.12
C LYS A 300 -3.34 -15.61 -30.60
N ASN A 301 -2.63 -14.50 -30.40
CA ASN A 301 -3.08 -13.13 -30.72
C ASN A 301 -4.40 -12.71 -30.04
N VAL A 302 -4.78 -13.37 -28.94
CA VAL A 302 -5.97 -12.99 -28.15
C VAL A 302 -5.64 -11.73 -27.33
N ILE A 303 -4.45 -11.69 -26.73
CA ILE A 303 -3.88 -10.47 -26.14
C ILE A 303 -2.86 -9.92 -27.13
N PRO A 304 -3.04 -8.69 -27.65
CA PRO A 304 -2.09 -8.13 -28.60
C PRO A 304 -0.77 -7.77 -27.90
N MET A 305 0.37 -7.95 -28.60
CA MET A 305 1.69 -7.57 -28.09
C MET A 305 1.78 -6.10 -27.65
N SER A 306 1.02 -5.21 -28.28
CA SER A 306 0.93 -3.79 -27.88
C SER A 306 0.45 -3.60 -26.43
N ARG A 307 -0.39 -4.51 -25.90
CA ARG A 307 -0.83 -4.50 -24.50
C ARG A 307 0.32 -4.90 -23.56
N ILE A 308 1.09 -5.92 -23.94
CA ILE A 308 2.30 -6.34 -23.21
C ILE A 308 3.34 -5.23 -23.19
N ASP A 309 3.58 -4.59 -24.35
CA ASP A 309 4.51 -3.47 -24.46
C ASP A 309 4.09 -2.27 -23.62
N ASP A 310 2.80 -1.94 -23.56
CA ASP A 310 2.29 -0.90 -22.64
C ASP A 310 2.57 -1.25 -21.18
N ALA A 311 2.25 -2.48 -20.75
CA ALA A 311 2.47 -2.93 -19.38
C ALA A 311 3.95 -2.87 -18.99
N VAL A 312 4.82 -3.47 -19.82
CA VAL A 312 6.26 -3.53 -19.58
C VAL A 312 6.86 -2.12 -19.61
N ARG A 313 6.47 -1.24 -20.55
CA ARG A 313 6.94 0.15 -20.59
C ARG A 313 6.61 0.92 -19.32
N ARG A 314 5.44 0.70 -18.73
CA ARG A 314 5.03 1.33 -17.46
C ARG A 314 5.82 0.82 -16.27
N ILE A 315 6.01 -0.50 -16.18
CA ILE A 315 6.83 -1.12 -15.13
C ILE A 315 8.27 -0.62 -15.22
N LEU A 316 8.88 -0.68 -16.40
CA LEU A 316 10.25 -0.24 -16.61
C LEU A 316 10.41 1.25 -16.35
N ARG A 317 9.44 2.09 -16.76
CA ARG A 317 9.46 3.52 -16.42
C ARG A 317 9.60 3.75 -14.92
N VAL A 318 8.78 3.09 -14.10
CA VAL A 318 8.85 3.25 -12.64
C VAL A 318 10.19 2.74 -12.08
N LYS A 319 10.70 1.62 -12.60
CA LYS A 319 12.02 1.09 -12.17
C LYS A 319 13.18 2.02 -12.51
N PHE A 320 13.17 2.62 -13.71
CA PHE A 320 14.16 3.64 -14.09
C PHE A 320 14.00 4.91 -13.25
N THR A 321 12.77 5.39 -13.02
CA THR A 321 12.53 6.54 -12.15
C THR A 321 13.02 6.29 -10.71
N LEU A 322 12.91 5.06 -10.21
CA LEU A 322 13.44 4.66 -8.90
C LEU A 322 14.97 4.61 -8.84
N GLY A 323 15.67 4.66 -9.98
CA GLY A 323 17.11 4.48 -10.07
C GLY A 323 17.58 3.04 -9.88
N LEU A 324 16.69 2.04 -10.05
CA LEU A 324 17.03 0.64 -9.78
C LEU A 324 18.03 0.05 -10.77
N PHE A 325 18.17 0.62 -11.96
CA PHE A 325 19.16 0.17 -12.93
C PHE A 325 20.55 0.72 -12.61
N GLU A 326 20.63 1.89 -12.00
CA GLU A 326 21.87 2.54 -11.57
C GLU A 326 22.35 2.01 -10.22
N ASP A 327 21.43 1.79 -9.28
CA ASP A 327 21.72 1.23 -7.97
C ASP A 327 20.64 0.23 -7.54
N PRO A 328 20.79 -1.05 -7.93
CA PRO A 328 19.82 -2.09 -7.62
C PRO A 328 19.90 -2.59 -6.18
N TRP A 329 20.96 -2.25 -5.44
CA TRP A 329 21.30 -2.91 -4.17
C TRP A 329 20.71 -2.16 -2.97
N ALA A 330 20.32 -2.93 -1.97
CA ALA A 330 20.05 -2.40 -0.65
C ALA A 330 21.38 -2.19 0.10
N ASP A 331 21.53 -1.02 0.71
CA ASP A 331 22.67 -0.67 1.56
C ASP A 331 22.22 -0.39 3.00
N GLN A 332 23.19 -0.15 3.88
CA GLN A 332 22.93 0.10 5.31
C GLN A 332 22.82 1.59 5.66
N VAL A 333 22.76 2.50 4.68
CA VAL A 333 22.83 3.96 4.91
C VAL A 333 21.70 4.46 5.80
N PHE A 334 20.53 3.81 5.77
CA PHE A 334 19.35 4.23 6.51
C PHE A 334 18.99 3.32 7.71
N THR A 335 19.81 2.34 8.08
CA THR A 335 19.46 1.38 9.15
C THR A 335 19.21 2.06 10.50
N ASP A 336 19.88 3.19 10.76
CA ASP A 336 19.70 4.04 11.94
C ASP A 336 18.33 4.75 11.98
N ARG A 337 17.59 4.78 10.86
CA ARG A 337 16.27 5.41 10.76
C ARG A 337 15.15 4.52 11.29
N LEU A 338 15.33 3.19 11.23
CA LEU A 338 14.30 2.24 11.69
C LEU A 338 13.98 2.46 13.17
N GLY A 339 12.74 2.87 13.46
CA GLY A 339 12.31 3.13 14.83
C GLY A 339 13.08 4.26 15.53
N SER A 340 13.63 5.23 14.80
CA SER A 340 14.39 6.34 15.37
C SER A 340 13.54 7.21 16.32
N GLN A 341 14.19 7.84 17.31
CA GLN A 341 13.46 8.67 18.28
C GLN A 341 12.72 9.83 17.61
N ALA A 342 13.30 10.45 16.57
CA ALA A 342 12.65 11.52 15.82
C ALA A 342 11.34 11.04 15.13
N HIS A 343 11.31 9.81 14.62
CA HIS A 343 10.10 9.23 14.02
C HIS A 343 9.07 8.87 15.10
N ARG A 344 9.51 8.38 16.27
CA ARG A 344 8.62 8.15 17.43
C ARG A 344 8.02 9.45 17.97
N ASP A 345 8.80 10.53 18.04
CA ASP A 345 8.32 11.85 18.45
C ASP A 345 7.25 12.38 17.47
N LEU A 346 7.45 12.17 16.17
CA LEU A 346 6.45 12.48 15.14
C LEU A 346 5.20 11.62 15.29
N ALA A 347 5.34 10.31 15.56
CA ALA A 347 4.21 9.43 15.82
C ALA A 347 3.45 9.86 17.08
N ARG A 348 4.16 10.29 18.13
CA ARG A 348 3.57 10.85 19.35
C ARG A 348 2.85 12.17 19.10
N GLU A 349 3.37 13.04 18.24
CA GLU A 349 2.67 14.23 17.75
C GLU A 349 1.35 13.83 17.05
N ALA A 350 1.41 12.87 16.14
CA ALA A 350 0.26 12.39 15.39
C ALA A 350 -0.80 11.76 16.30
N VAL A 351 -0.40 10.92 17.27
CA VAL A 351 -1.28 10.34 18.29
C VAL A 351 -2.01 11.47 19.03
N ARG A 352 -1.28 12.47 19.53
CA ARG A 352 -1.88 13.60 20.27
C ARG A 352 -2.90 14.38 19.42
N LYS A 353 -2.57 14.67 18.16
CA LYS A 353 -3.45 15.41 17.24
C LYS A 353 -4.65 14.59 16.75
N SER A 354 -4.59 13.26 16.83
CA SER A 354 -5.66 12.37 16.38
C SER A 354 -6.80 12.20 17.39
N LEU A 355 -6.59 12.58 18.66
CA LEU A 355 -7.57 12.40 19.72
C LEU A 355 -8.78 13.33 19.54
N VAL A 356 -9.97 12.75 19.49
CA VAL A 356 -11.24 13.48 19.46
C VAL A 356 -11.86 13.46 20.84
N LEU A 357 -11.94 14.63 21.50
CA LEU A 357 -12.58 14.76 22.80
C LEU A 357 -14.10 14.78 22.65
N LEU A 358 -14.75 13.67 22.97
CA LEU A 358 -16.21 13.51 22.83
C LEU A 358 -17.01 14.04 24.03
N LYS A 359 -16.43 13.97 25.23
CA LYS A 359 -17.06 14.42 26.49
C LYS A 359 -15.97 14.85 27.47
N ASN A 360 -16.20 15.93 28.23
CA ASN A 360 -15.25 16.43 29.22
C ASN A 360 -15.93 16.87 30.54
N GLY A 361 -16.48 15.91 31.28
CA GLY A 361 -17.29 16.16 32.48
C GLY A 361 -18.78 15.93 32.23
N GLU A 362 -19.54 15.76 33.30
CA GLU A 362 -21.00 15.65 33.24
C GLU A 362 -21.69 17.01 33.20
N ASN A 363 -21.07 18.02 33.83
CA ASN A 363 -21.56 19.39 33.91
C ASN A 363 -20.56 20.34 33.23
N ALA A 364 -21.06 21.46 32.69
CA ALA A 364 -20.25 22.42 31.93
C ALA A 364 -19.20 23.16 32.78
N ASP A 365 -19.45 23.33 34.08
CA ASP A 365 -18.65 24.20 34.95
C ASP A 365 -17.43 23.52 35.59
N ALA A 366 -17.30 22.20 35.46
CA ALA A 366 -16.24 21.40 36.08
C ALA A 366 -15.65 20.39 35.09
N PRO A 367 -14.73 20.81 34.20
CA PRO A 367 -14.11 19.92 33.23
C PRO A 367 -13.20 18.89 33.91
N LEU A 368 -13.24 17.65 33.44
CA LEU A 368 -12.39 16.57 33.96
C LEU A 368 -10.95 16.65 33.44
N LEU A 369 -10.78 17.03 32.18
CA LEU A 369 -9.50 17.13 31.49
C LEU A 369 -9.10 18.60 31.35
N PRO A 370 -7.79 18.91 31.50
CA PRO A 370 -6.67 17.99 31.72
C PRO A 370 -6.55 17.51 33.18
N LEU A 371 -6.19 16.24 33.38
CA LEU A 371 -5.94 15.70 34.72
C LEU A 371 -4.66 16.30 35.35
N PRO A 372 -4.64 16.53 36.68
CA PRO A 372 -3.45 16.97 37.37
C PRO A 372 -2.38 15.89 37.35
N LYS A 373 -1.13 16.27 37.05
CA LYS A 373 0.02 15.34 37.08
C LYS A 373 0.39 14.91 38.52
N ASN A 374 0.12 15.79 39.49
CA ASN A 374 0.38 15.54 40.90
C ASN A 374 -0.92 15.12 41.59
N ALA A 375 -1.06 13.83 41.86
CA ALA A 375 -2.19 13.25 42.57
C ALA A 375 -1.68 12.21 43.57
N GLY A 376 -2.34 12.06 44.73
CA GLY A 376 -1.88 11.12 45.76
C GLY A 376 -1.97 9.65 45.32
N ARG A 377 -2.94 9.30 44.47
CA ARG A 377 -3.09 7.97 43.87
C ARG A 377 -3.97 8.08 42.61
N ILE A 378 -3.61 7.34 41.57
CA ILE A 378 -4.42 7.20 40.35
C ILE A 378 -4.64 5.71 40.04
N LEU A 379 -5.74 5.41 39.34
CA LEU A 379 -6.05 4.08 38.83
C LEU A 379 -5.96 4.08 37.30
N VAL A 380 -5.28 3.08 36.74
CA VAL A 380 -5.27 2.79 35.30
C VAL A 380 -5.91 1.41 35.13
N ALA A 381 -6.99 1.32 34.36
CA ALA A 381 -7.78 0.11 34.21
C ALA A 381 -8.29 -0.07 32.77
N GLY A 382 -8.79 -1.27 32.45
CA GLY A 382 -9.32 -1.64 31.14
C GLY A 382 -8.37 -2.52 30.32
N THR A 383 -8.93 -3.32 29.41
CA THR A 383 -8.19 -4.34 28.64
C THR A 383 -7.11 -3.77 27.72
N HIS A 384 -7.22 -2.50 27.33
CA HIS A 384 -6.31 -1.82 26.41
C HIS A 384 -5.23 -0.99 27.13
N ALA A 385 -5.30 -0.84 28.45
CA ALA A 385 -4.47 0.11 29.18
C ALA A 385 -2.97 -0.26 29.20
N SER A 386 -2.64 -1.54 29.00
CA SER A 386 -1.25 -2.03 28.92
C SER A 386 -1.13 -3.11 27.85
N ASN A 387 -1.64 -2.82 26.65
CA ASN A 387 -1.60 -3.75 25.51
C ASN A 387 -1.23 -3.03 24.21
N LEU A 388 0.04 -3.17 23.84
CA LEU A 388 0.61 -2.49 22.70
C LEU A 388 0.03 -3.00 21.37
N GLY A 389 -0.18 -4.31 21.26
CA GLY A 389 -0.84 -4.90 20.09
C GLY A 389 -2.23 -4.31 19.84
N TYR A 390 -3.04 -4.16 20.89
CA TYR A 390 -4.40 -3.60 20.76
C TYR A 390 -4.42 -2.12 20.38
N GLN A 391 -3.53 -1.29 20.92
CA GLN A 391 -3.47 0.13 20.51
C GLN A 391 -2.94 0.33 19.08
N CYS A 392 -2.20 -0.64 18.53
CA CYS A 392 -1.72 -0.59 17.14
C CYS A 392 -2.75 -1.15 16.14
N GLY A 393 -3.53 -2.16 16.52
CA GLY A 393 -4.56 -2.77 15.69
C GLY A 393 -4.02 -3.67 14.58
N GLY A 394 -4.83 -3.84 13.51
CA GLY A 394 -4.46 -4.63 12.33
C GLY A 394 -3.24 -4.08 11.60
N TRP A 395 -2.69 -4.87 10.68
CA TRP A 395 -1.47 -4.51 9.94
C TRP A 395 -0.30 -4.12 10.86
N THR A 396 -0.07 -4.85 11.95
CA THR A 396 1.05 -4.59 12.86
C THR A 396 1.74 -5.91 13.18
N ILE A 397 2.96 -6.09 12.67
CA ILE A 397 3.78 -7.32 12.69
C ILE A 397 3.16 -8.49 11.92
N THR A 398 1.87 -8.72 12.05
CA THR A 398 1.08 -9.71 11.32
C THR A 398 -0.08 -9.01 10.62
N TRP A 399 -0.70 -9.71 9.66
CA TRP A 399 -1.86 -9.20 8.92
C TRP A 399 -3.02 -8.75 9.84
N GLN A 400 -3.43 -9.60 10.78
CA GLN A 400 -4.55 -9.34 11.70
C GLN A 400 -4.13 -8.59 12.98
N GLY A 401 -2.87 -8.19 13.10
CA GLY A 401 -2.31 -7.66 14.33
C GLY A 401 -2.01 -8.74 15.39
N VAL A 402 -1.51 -8.28 16.54
CA VAL A 402 -1.00 -9.14 17.61
C VAL A 402 -1.60 -8.74 18.95
N ASN A 403 -1.58 -9.65 19.92
CA ASN A 403 -1.96 -9.37 21.31
C ASN A 403 -0.70 -9.22 22.19
N GLY A 404 -0.72 -8.28 23.12
CA GLY A 404 0.31 -8.11 24.14
C GLY A 404 1.42 -7.15 23.75
N ASN A 405 2.50 -7.16 24.54
CA ASN A 405 3.56 -6.14 24.51
C ASN A 405 4.90 -6.62 23.94
N ASN A 406 5.01 -7.91 23.59
CA ASN A 406 6.30 -8.56 23.31
C ASN A 406 6.68 -8.55 21.82
N TYR A 407 5.70 -8.34 20.93
CA TYR A 407 5.89 -8.49 19.49
C TYR A 407 6.19 -7.19 18.77
N THR A 408 5.90 -6.05 19.41
CA THR A 408 6.13 -4.70 18.91
C THR A 408 6.99 -3.94 19.91
N ALA A 409 7.98 -3.17 19.45
CA ALA A 409 8.75 -2.27 20.32
C ALA A 409 8.25 -0.81 20.19
N CYS A 410 6.99 -0.62 19.82
CA CYS A 410 6.35 0.68 19.64
C CYS A 410 6.07 1.33 21.01
N ARG A 411 7.11 1.77 21.71
CA ARG A 411 6.96 2.71 22.82
C ARG A 411 7.03 4.12 22.24
N TYR A 412 5.99 4.92 22.48
CA TYR A 412 5.88 6.34 22.12
C TYR A 412 6.63 7.22 23.12
#